data_AF-A0A6I5RGF7-F1
#
_entry.id   AF-A0A6I5RGF7-F1
#
_cell.length_a   1.000
_cell.length_b   1.000
_cell.length_c   1.000
_cell.angle_alpha   90.00
_cell.angle_beta   90.00
_cell.angle_gamma   90.00
#
_symmetry.space_group_name_H-M   'P 1'
#
loop_
_entity.id
_entity.type
_entity.pdbx_description
1 polymer ?
#
loop_
_entity_poly.entity_id
_entity_poly.type
_entity_poly.pdbx_seq_one_letter_code
_entity_poly.pdbx_strand_id
1 'polypeptide(L)'
;MQEQKLRDEFLLRQYYWALEEVQEELRSNFSIARRIKGYGVTKFVDFVDRLPHDQKVTYLQSRVRANYPKACQLIGEKLFEEDQNPSGSYFRKIQEDKNRSWNYRKLQEDKGKAKAKNIKEAVKKSLHLIFGDPYSIDSSNLEFRFTIGSWLIKTFVFVDRKNLLHYMHVIPILSQDIPYLPLLASNYLAILGIAATKWDLITDEDVPEASDVLTLVCDRFLNALPSMLNGLTPLENPS
;
A
#
# COMPACT_ATOMS: atom_id res chain seq x y z
N MET A 1 -6.10 18.04 -22.00
CA MET A 1 -7.49 17.60 -21.72
C MET A 1 -7.63 16.08 -21.63
N GLN A 2 -7.09 15.31 -22.59
CA GLN A 2 -7.14 13.84 -22.56
C GLN A 2 -6.40 13.22 -21.36
N GLU A 3 -5.21 13.74 -21.00
CA GLU A 3 -4.46 13.26 -19.83
C GLU A 3 -5.25 13.44 -18.52
N GLN A 4 -5.83 14.62 -18.28
CA GLN A 4 -6.60 14.87 -17.05
C GLN A 4 -7.82 13.95 -16.96
N LYS A 5 -8.54 13.75 -18.08
CA LYS A 5 -9.68 12.83 -18.11
C LYS A 5 -9.25 11.39 -17.77
N LEU A 6 -8.14 10.91 -18.33
CA LEU A 6 -7.57 9.60 -18.03
C LEU A 6 -7.23 9.47 -16.54
N ARG A 7 -6.57 10.48 -15.97
CA ARG A 7 -6.20 10.52 -14.55
C ARG A 7 -7.41 10.51 -13.64
N ASP A 8 -8.40 11.34 -13.94
CA ASP A 8 -9.63 11.44 -13.15
C ASP A 8 -10.41 10.12 -13.18
N GLU A 9 -10.53 9.49 -14.35
CA GLU A 9 -11.24 8.21 -14.49
C GLU A 9 -10.51 7.07 -13.77
N PHE A 10 -9.19 6.98 -13.90
CA PHE A 10 -8.39 5.99 -13.17
C PHE A 10 -8.48 6.23 -11.65
N LEU A 11 -8.39 7.48 -11.20
CA LEU A 11 -8.47 7.84 -9.78
C LEU A 11 -9.81 7.44 -9.16
N LEU A 12 -10.93 7.62 -9.88
CA LEU A 12 -12.25 7.19 -9.42
C LEU A 12 -12.33 5.67 -9.24
N ARG A 13 -11.81 4.90 -10.21
CA ARG A 13 -11.79 3.44 -10.13
C ARG A 13 -10.91 2.95 -8.98
N GLN A 14 -9.77 3.60 -8.78
CA GLN A 14 -8.89 3.32 -7.66
C GLN A 14 -9.56 3.64 -6.31
N TYR A 15 -10.30 4.75 -6.22
CA TYR A 15 -11.05 5.13 -5.02
C TYR A 15 -12.10 4.07 -4.66
N TYR A 16 -12.88 3.59 -5.63
CA TYR A 16 -13.86 2.53 -5.38
C TYR A 16 -13.21 1.21 -4.97
N TRP A 17 -12.13 0.81 -5.66
CA TRP A 17 -11.36 -0.36 -5.25
C TRP A 17 -10.80 -0.22 -3.82
N ALA A 18 -10.31 0.97 -3.46
CA ALA A 18 -9.81 1.23 -2.11
C ALA A 18 -10.91 1.09 -1.03
N LEU A 19 -12.14 1.53 -1.32
CA LEU A 19 -13.29 1.30 -0.44
C LEU A 19 -13.60 -0.19 -0.30
N GLU A 20 -13.56 -0.96 -1.39
CA GLU A 20 -13.79 -2.42 -1.38
C GLU A 20 -12.73 -3.16 -0.56
N GLU A 21 -11.45 -2.85 -0.73
CA GLU A 21 -10.36 -3.45 0.04
C GLU A 21 -10.48 -3.16 1.53
N VAL A 22 -10.88 -1.95 1.91
CA VAL A 22 -11.16 -1.61 3.31
C VAL A 22 -12.30 -2.46 3.87
N GLN A 23 -13.37 -2.66 3.10
CA GLN A 23 -14.49 -3.52 3.53
C GLN A 23 -14.05 -4.98 3.66
N GLU A 24 -13.17 -5.46 2.80
CA GLU A 24 -12.63 -6.82 2.87
C GLU A 24 -11.72 -7.02 4.09
N GLU A 25 -10.83 -6.06 4.39
CA GLU A 25 -10.03 -6.11 5.62
C GLU A 25 -10.92 -6.08 6.86
N LEU A 26 -11.96 -5.24 6.88
CA LEU A 26 -12.92 -5.24 8.00
C LEU A 26 -13.60 -6.61 8.18
N ARG A 27 -14.11 -7.20 7.09
CA ARG A 27 -14.78 -8.51 7.10
C ARG A 27 -13.84 -9.63 7.52
N SER A 28 -12.57 -9.56 7.13
CA SER A 28 -11.54 -10.54 7.49
C SER A 28 -10.80 -10.22 8.80
N ASN A 29 -11.28 -9.24 9.58
CA ASN A 29 -10.65 -8.78 10.82
C ASN A 29 -9.16 -8.41 10.66
N PHE A 30 -8.86 -7.61 9.64
CA PHE A 30 -7.54 -7.11 9.28
C PHE A 30 -6.51 -8.22 9.01
N SER A 31 -6.93 -9.28 8.33
CA SER A 31 -6.12 -10.49 8.15
C SER A 31 -4.78 -10.21 7.47
N ILE A 32 -4.73 -9.30 6.50
CA ILE A 32 -3.47 -8.92 5.84
C ILE A 32 -2.68 -7.96 6.72
N ALA A 33 -3.31 -6.88 7.21
CA ALA A 33 -2.61 -5.87 8.00
C ALA A 33 -1.97 -6.47 9.27
N ARG A 34 -2.60 -7.45 9.93
CA ARG A 34 -2.03 -8.14 11.10
C ARG A 34 -0.75 -8.94 10.81
N ARG A 35 -0.58 -9.40 9.57
CA ARG A 35 0.60 -10.17 9.15
C ARG A 35 1.77 -9.26 8.72
N ILE A 36 1.52 -7.96 8.58
CA ILE A 36 2.56 -6.97 8.29
C ILE A 36 3.28 -6.59 9.58
N LYS A 37 4.52 -7.05 9.73
CA LYS A 37 5.41 -6.74 10.87
C LYS A 37 5.97 -5.32 10.77
N GLY A 38 5.11 -4.33 10.98
CA GLY A 38 5.46 -2.91 10.90
C GLY A 38 4.87 -2.10 12.04
N TYR A 39 5.67 -1.24 12.66
CA TYR A 39 5.24 -0.44 13.82
C TYR A 39 3.98 0.40 13.54
N GLY A 40 3.94 1.04 12.36
CA GLY A 40 2.80 1.85 11.94
C GLY A 40 1.52 1.01 11.77
N VAL A 41 1.64 -0.18 11.19
CA VAL A 41 0.50 -1.08 10.94
C VAL A 41 -0.02 -1.66 12.23
N THR A 42 0.89 -2.12 13.10
CA THR A 42 0.53 -2.62 14.42
C THR A 42 -0.25 -1.58 15.23
N LYS A 43 0.24 -0.33 15.29
CA LYS A 43 -0.48 0.75 15.96
C LYS A 43 -1.85 1.02 15.36
N PHE A 44 -1.94 0.99 14.05
CA PHE A 44 -3.20 1.17 13.34
C PHE A 44 -4.19 0.05 13.69
N VAL A 45 -3.78 -1.21 13.62
CA VAL A 45 -4.68 -2.34 13.95
C VAL A 45 -5.09 -2.29 15.43
N ASP A 46 -4.14 -2.04 16.34
CA ASP A 46 -4.43 -1.87 17.78
C ASP A 46 -5.43 -0.74 18.04
N PHE A 47 -5.34 0.36 17.28
CA PHE A 47 -6.26 1.49 17.37
C PHE A 47 -7.65 1.09 16.87
N VAL A 48 -7.74 0.55 15.66
CA VAL A 48 -9.02 0.19 15.04
C VAL A 48 -9.72 -0.90 15.83
N ASP A 49 -8.99 -1.82 16.45
CA ASP A 49 -9.56 -2.88 17.31
C ASP A 49 -10.34 -2.35 18.51
N ARG A 50 -9.98 -1.16 19.03
CA ARG A 50 -10.62 -0.52 20.18
C ARG A 50 -11.90 0.24 19.81
N LEU A 51 -12.14 0.49 18.53
CA LEU A 51 -13.33 1.20 18.09
C LEU A 51 -14.56 0.25 18.11
N PRO A 52 -15.75 0.76 18.47
CA PRO A 52 -17.02 0.11 18.15
C PRO A 52 -17.14 -0.20 16.65
N HIS A 53 -17.87 -1.26 16.29
CA HIS A 53 -17.93 -1.76 14.90
C HIS A 53 -18.39 -0.69 13.89
N ASP A 54 -19.43 0.06 14.21
CA ASP A 54 -19.95 1.19 13.42
C ASP A 54 -18.91 2.31 13.25
N GLN A 55 -18.11 2.56 14.28
CA GLN A 55 -17.01 3.53 14.24
C GLN A 55 -15.81 3.04 13.42
N LYS A 56 -15.53 1.72 13.40
CA LYS A 56 -14.46 1.15 12.54
C LYS A 56 -14.74 1.43 11.06
N VAL A 57 -15.98 1.17 10.62
CA VAL A 57 -16.41 1.39 9.23
C VAL A 57 -16.26 2.86 8.87
N THR A 58 -16.83 3.75 9.68
CA THR A 58 -16.78 5.20 9.46
C THR A 58 -15.34 5.72 9.41
N TYR A 59 -14.49 5.27 10.34
CA TYR A 59 -13.09 5.67 10.41
C TYR A 59 -12.30 5.24 9.17
N LEU A 60 -12.45 4.00 8.70
CA LEU A 60 -11.66 3.55 7.56
C LEU A 60 -12.13 4.18 6.25
N GLN A 61 -13.43 4.36 6.08
CA GLN A 61 -13.96 5.09 4.93
C GLN A 61 -13.45 6.55 4.93
N SER A 62 -13.38 7.21 6.10
CA SER A 62 -12.82 8.56 6.17
C SER A 62 -11.34 8.62 5.78
N ARG A 63 -10.56 7.60 6.16
CA ARG A 63 -9.16 7.47 5.72
C ARG A 63 -9.03 7.33 4.20
N VAL A 64 -9.90 6.55 3.56
CA VAL A 64 -9.91 6.43 2.10
C VAL A 64 -10.25 7.79 1.48
N ARG A 65 -11.33 8.45 1.90
CA ARG A 65 -11.69 9.78 1.39
C ARG A 65 -10.57 10.82 1.54
N ALA A 66 -9.91 10.83 2.70
CA ALA A 66 -8.78 11.70 2.99
C ALA A 66 -7.59 11.48 2.03
N ASN A 67 -7.39 10.25 1.56
CA ASN A 67 -6.35 9.90 0.60
C ASN A 67 -6.76 10.13 -0.87
N TYR A 68 -8.06 10.23 -1.14
CA TYR A 68 -8.60 10.45 -2.49
C TYR A 68 -9.51 11.71 -2.56
N PRO A 69 -9.07 12.89 -2.08
CA PRO A 69 -9.93 14.07 -1.99
C PRO A 69 -10.41 14.54 -3.38
N LYS A 70 -9.60 14.35 -4.42
CA LYS A 70 -9.98 14.66 -5.80
C LYS A 70 -11.06 13.71 -6.33
N ALA A 71 -11.04 12.42 -5.96
CA ALA A 71 -12.10 11.48 -6.33
C ALA A 71 -13.43 11.91 -5.71
N CYS A 72 -13.43 12.26 -4.42
CA CYS A 72 -14.62 12.77 -3.73
C CYS A 72 -15.17 14.04 -4.40
N GLN A 73 -14.29 14.97 -4.79
CA GLN A 73 -14.70 16.17 -5.55
C GLN A 73 -15.40 15.82 -6.87
N LEU A 74 -14.86 14.85 -7.63
CA LEU A 74 -15.38 14.46 -8.94
C LEU A 74 -16.79 13.85 -8.87
N ILE A 75 -17.12 13.18 -7.76
CA ILE A 75 -18.45 12.56 -7.54
C ILE A 75 -19.39 13.41 -6.67
N GLY A 76 -18.96 14.61 -6.25
CA GLY A 76 -19.76 15.48 -5.39
C GLY A 76 -19.92 14.97 -3.95
N GLU A 77 -19.04 14.07 -3.50
CA GLU A 77 -19.03 13.57 -2.13
C GLU A 77 -18.43 14.64 -1.20
N LYS A 78 -19.13 14.93 -0.09
CA LYS A 78 -18.65 15.90 0.90
C LYS A 78 -17.55 15.26 1.74
N LEU A 79 -16.44 15.99 1.88
CA LEU A 79 -15.44 15.67 2.89
C LEU A 79 -15.90 16.22 4.24
N PHE A 80 -15.93 15.36 5.25
CA PHE A 80 -16.29 15.71 6.61
C PHE A 80 -15.07 16.14 7.43
N GLU A 81 -15.29 16.68 8.64
CA GLU A 81 -14.19 17.07 9.54
C GLU A 81 -13.29 15.88 9.88
N GLU A 82 -13.89 14.70 10.01
CA GLU A 82 -13.23 13.41 10.23
C GLU A 82 -12.32 13.00 9.08
N ASP A 83 -12.58 13.47 7.85
CA ASP A 83 -11.73 13.22 6.68
C ASP A 83 -10.50 14.14 6.68
N GLN A 84 -10.62 15.36 7.23
CA GLN A 84 -9.52 16.33 7.29
C GLN A 84 -8.58 16.08 8.47
N ASN A 85 -9.09 15.49 9.55
CA ASN A 85 -8.28 15.06 10.68
C ASN A 85 -8.70 13.66 11.16
N PRO A 86 -8.41 12.60 10.38
CA PRO A 86 -8.76 11.25 10.80
C PRO A 86 -8.03 10.86 12.09
N SER A 87 -6.93 11.53 12.38
CA SER A 87 -6.09 11.33 13.57
C SER A 87 -6.50 12.22 14.75
N GLY A 88 -7.72 12.78 14.75
CA GLY A 88 -8.25 13.67 15.79
C GLY A 88 -8.20 13.10 17.22
N SER A 89 -8.99 13.67 18.14
CA SER A 89 -8.96 13.37 19.59
C SER A 89 -8.81 11.89 19.98
N TYR A 90 -9.30 10.97 19.16
CA TYR A 90 -9.14 9.51 19.25
C TYR A 90 -7.68 9.00 19.19
N PHE A 91 -6.87 9.46 18.23
CA PHE A 91 -5.47 9.00 18.10
C PHE A 91 -4.58 9.57 19.21
N ARG A 92 -4.89 10.78 19.68
CA ARG A 92 -4.19 11.42 20.80
C ARG A 92 -4.39 10.62 22.10
N LYS A 93 -5.61 10.17 22.40
CA LYS A 93 -5.90 9.33 23.59
C LYS A 93 -5.24 7.95 23.55
N ILE A 94 -5.05 7.36 22.37
CA ILE A 94 -4.42 6.04 22.23
C ILE A 94 -2.88 6.13 22.18
N GLN A 95 -2.31 7.25 21.72
CA GLN A 95 -0.86 7.50 21.82
C GLN A 95 -0.36 7.66 23.27
N GLU A 96 -1.23 8.05 24.20
CA GLU A 96 -0.90 8.15 25.62
C GLU A 96 -0.74 6.77 26.31
N ASP A 97 -1.19 5.69 25.67
CA ASP A 97 -1.04 4.31 26.12
C ASP A 97 0.35 3.75 25.76
N LYS A 98 1.38 4.29 26.43
CA LYS A 98 2.81 4.03 26.15
C LYS A 98 3.23 2.56 26.32
N ASN A 99 2.47 1.76 27.07
CA ASN A 99 2.88 0.43 27.54
C ASN A 99 3.00 -0.62 26.42
N ARG A 100 2.20 -0.56 25.34
CA ARG A 100 2.32 -1.52 24.22
C ARG A 100 3.44 -1.18 23.23
N SER A 101 3.75 0.11 23.04
CA SER A 101 4.82 0.52 22.12
C SER A 101 6.21 0.03 22.55
N TRP A 102 6.38 -0.20 23.85
CA TRP A 102 7.60 -0.71 24.46
C TRP A 102 7.89 -2.18 24.10
N ASN A 103 6.84 -3.01 23.97
CA ASN A 103 7.01 -4.44 23.74
C ASN A 103 7.59 -4.76 22.35
N TYR A 104 7.26 -3.97 21.33
CA TYR A 104 7.74 -4.21 19.96
C TYR A 104 9.22 -3.85 19.76
N ARG A 105 9.67 -2.78 20.41
CA ARG A 105 11.08 -2.40 20.39
C ARG A 105 11.94 -3.43 21.11
N LYS A 106 11.45 -3.92 22.25
CA LYS A 106 12.09 -5.00 23.02
C LYS A 106 12.19 -6.31 22.23
N LEU A 107 11.14 -6.70 21.52
CA LEU A 107 11.16 -7.87 20.62
C LEU A 107 12.29 -7.79 19.57
N GLN A 108 12.52 -6.59 19.02
CA GLN A 108 13.60 -6.36 18.06
C GLN A 108 14.99 -6.37 18.70
N GLU A 109 15.09 -5.88 19.93
CA GLU A 109 16.33 -5.91 20.72
C GLU A 109 16.70 -7.36 21.12
N ASP A 110 15.70 -8.19 21.43
CA ASP A 110 15.89 -9.59 21.84
C ASP A 110 16.22 -10.52 20.66
N LYS A 111 15.57 -10.35 19.50
CA LYS A 111 15.72 -11.25 18.33
C LYS A 111 16.62 -10.72 17.21
N GLY A 112 16.91 -9.41 17.21
CA GLY A 112 17.62 -8.75 16.12
C GLY A 112 16.78 -8.53 14.86
N LYS A 113 17.26 -7.66 13.98
CA LYS A 113 16.63 -7.39 12.66
C LYS A 113 17.01 -8.46 11.65
N ALA A 114 16.09 -8.81 10.76
CA ALA A 114 16.39 -9.67 9.61
C ALA A 114 17.53 -9.12 8.76
N LYS A 115 18.32 -10.03 8.19
CA LYS A 115 19.40 -9.67 7.26
C LYS A 115 18.80 -9.29 5.91
N ALA A 116 19.20 -8.15 5.36
CA ALA A 116 18.73 -7.68 4.04
C ALA A 116 18.92 -8.73 2.92
N LYS A 117 20.01 -9.51 2.99
CA LYS A 117 20.25 -10.62 2.05
C LYS A 117 19.12 -11.66 2.10
N ASN A 118 18.73 -12.09 3.30
CA ASN A 118 17.69 -13.10 3.51
C ASN A 118 16.33 -12.58 3.00
N ILE A 119 15.99 -11.32 3.32
CA ILE A 119 14.77 -10.68 2.82
C ILE A 119 14.75 -10.66 1.28
N LYS A 120 15.84 -10.21 0.64
CA LYS A 120 15.92 -10.14 -0.82
C LYS A 120 15.79 -11.50 -1.50
N GLU A 121 16.46 -12.52 -0.99
CA GLU A 121 16.40 -13.88 -1.53
C GLU A 121 14.98 -14.45 -1.42
N ALA A 122 14.34 -14.29 -0.27
CA ALA A 122 12.96 -14.73 -0.05
C ALA A 122 11.97 -13.99 -0.94
N VAL A 123 12.04 -12.66 -1.01
CA VAL A 123 11.17 -11.83 -1.86
C VAL A 123 11.37 -12.16 -3.34
N LYS A 124 12.62 -12.31 -3.80
CA LYS A 124 12.87 -12.69 -5.20
C LYS A 124 12.21 -14.04 -5.52
N LYS A 125 12.36 -15.02 -4.63
CA LYS A 125 11.77 -16.36 -4.81
C LYS A 125 10.24 -16.31 -4.82
N SER A 126 9.62 -15.58 -3.89
CA SER A 126 8.16 -15.52 -3.76
C SER A 126 7.52 -14.77 -4.93
N LEU A 127 8.10 -13.63 -5.31
CA LEU A 127 7.59 -12.78 -6.37
C LEU A 127 7.87 -13.31 -7.78
N HIS A 128 8.84 -14.23 -7.94
CA HIS A 128 9.09 -14.87 -9.24
C HIS A 128 7.87 -15.58 -9.81
N LEU A 129 6.99 -16.11 -8.95
CA LEU A 129 5.76 -16.77 -9.39
C LEU A 129 4.74 -15.80 -10.00
N ILE A 130 4.82 -14.51 -9.66
CA ILE A 130 3.91 -13.47 -10.15
C ILE A 130 4.53 -12.71 -11.31
N PHE A 131 5.79 -12.28 -11.16
CA PHE A 131 6.44 -11.35 -12.06
C PHE A 131 7.55 -11.96 -12.92
N GLY A 132 7.95 -13.21 -12.66
CA GLY A 132 9.19 -13.77 -13.20
C GLY A 132 10.44 -13.13 -12.58
N ASP A 133 11.55 -13.10 -13.32
CA ASP A 133 12.78 -12.50 -12.83
C ASP A 133 12.69 -10.96 -12.73
N PRO A 134 13.34 -10.35 -11.71
CA PRO A 134 13.42 -8.90 -11.64
C PRO A 134 14.05 -8.30 -12.90
N TYR A 135 13.45 -7.24 -13.41
CA TYR A 135 13.99 -6.46 -14.52
C TYR A 135 15.32 -5.79 -14.15
N SER A 136 15.41 -5.27 -12.93
CA SER A 136 16.65 -4.71 -12.39
C SER A 136 16.83 -5.09 -10.92
N ILE A 137 18.09 -5.27 -10.52
CA ILE A 137 18.49 -5.59 -9.15
C ILE A 137 19.59 -4.62 -8.76
N ASP A 138 19.35 -3.82 -7.73
CA ASP A 138 20.35 -2.96 -7.13
C ASP A 138 20.63 -3.35 -5.66
N SER A 139 21.55 -2.63 -5.00
CA SER A 139 21.98 -2.94 -3.62
C SER A 139 20.86 -2.83 -2.59
N SER A 140 19.77 -2.13 -2.89
CA SER A 140 18.63 -1.87 -2.00
C SER A 140 17.25 -2.11 -2.62
N ASN A 141 17.14 -2.47 -3.89
CA ASN A 141 15.86 -2.51 -4.59
C ASN A 141 15.81 -3.59 -5.68
N LEU A 142 14.61 -4.11 -5.88
CA LEU A 142 14.22 -5.04 -6.93
C LEU A 142 13.12 -4.36 -7.75
N GLU A 143 13.35 -4.21 -9.05
CA GLU A 143 12.32 -3.72 -9.98
C GLU A 143 11.75 -4.89 -10.77
N PHE A 144 10.44 -5.03 -10.76
CA PHE A 144 9.71 -5.93 -11.62
C PHE A 144 8.92 -5.13 -12.65
N ARG A 145 8.83 -5.63 -13.87
CA ARG A 145 8.06 -5.04 -14.96
C ARG A 145 7.15 -6.08 -15.57
N PHE A 146 5.90 -5.72 -15.79
CA PHE A 146 4.93 -6.57 -16.47
C PHE A 146 3.92 -5.69 -17.21
N THR A 147 3.18 -6.30 -18.12
CA THR A 147 2.21 -5.62 -18.97
C THR A 147 0.81 -6.15 -18.75
N ILE A 148 -0.17 -5.25 -18.63
CA ILE A 148 -1.60 -5.59 -18.68
C ILE A 148 -2.18 -4.89 -19.90
N GLY A 149 -2.44 -5.64 -20.96
CA GLY A 149 -2.74 -5.06 -22.27
C GLY A 149 -1.60 -4.14 -22.72
N SER A 150 -1.91 -2.89 -23.03
CA SER A 150 -0.93 -1.85 -23.42
C SER A 150 -0.28 -1.12 -22.24
N TRP A 151 -0.64 -1.46 -21.00
CA TRP A 151 -0.16 -0.75 -19.81
C TRP A 151 1.12 -1.41 -19.26
N LEU A 152 2.20 -0.64 -19.18
CA LEU A 152 3.38 -1.02 -18.41
C LEU A 152 3.10 -0.77 -16.93
N ILE A 153 3.38 -1.77 -16.09
CA ILE A 153 3.32 -1.64 -14.65
C ILE A 153 4.69 -1.99 -14.07
N LYS A 154 5.15 -1.18 -13.12
CA LYS A 154 6.40 -1.39 -12.40
C LYS A 154 6.10 -1.67 -10.94
N THR A 155 6.75 -2.68 -10.37
CA THR A 155 6.74 -2.94 -8.93
C THR A 155 8.13 -2.75 -8.40
N PHE A 156 8.30 -1.84 -7.44
CA PHE A 156 9.56 -1.61 -6.76
C PHE A 156 9.48 -2.21 -5.37
N VAL A 157 10.43 -3.07 -5.03
CA VAL A 157 10.60 -3.62 -3.69
C VAL A 157 11.93 -3.14 -3.14
N PHE A 158 11.88 -2.36 -2.07
CA PHE A 158 13.03 -1.79 -1.41
C PHE A 158 13.34 -2.55 -0.12
N VAL A 159 14.59 -2.97 0.01
CA VAL A 159 15.17 -3.63 1.18
C VAL A 159 16.34 -2.77 1.66
N ASP A 160 16.10 -2.01 2.73
CA ASP A 160 17.06 -1.07 3.31
C ASP A 160 17.19 -1.25 4.84
N ARG A 161 18.23 -0.66 5.45
CA ARG A 161 18.52 -0.85 6.88
C ARG A 161 17.46 -0.26 7.83
N LYS A 162 16.73 0.76 7.39
CA LYS A 162 15.79 1.52 8.22
C LYS A 162 14.41 0.88 8.19
N ASN A 163 13.91 0.60 7.00
CA ASN A 163 12.56 0.11 6.77
C ASN A 163 12.48 -1.41 6.67
N LEU A 164 13.62 -2.10 6.49
CA LEU A 164 13.80 -3.53 6.22
C LEU A 164 13.15 -4.01 4.92
N LEU A 165 11.86 -3.75 4.73
CA LEU A 165 11.12 -4.05 3.53
C LEU A 165 10.03 -2.99 3.33
N HIS A 166 9.96 -2.44 2.13
CA HIS A 166 8.81 -1.67 1.65
C HIS A 166 8.64 -1.85 0.15
N TYR A 167 7.46 -1.53 -0.37
CA TYR A 167 7.20 -1.66 -1.80
C TYR A 167 6.21 -0.60 -2.29
N MET A 168 6.18 -0.42 -3.61
CA MET A 168 5.19 0.37 -4.32
C MET A 168 4.98 -0.13 -5.75
N HIS A 169 3.79 0.11 -6.26
CA HIS A 169 3.47 -0.04 -7.67
C HIS A 169 3.45 1.33 -8.35
N VAL A 170 3.96 1.35 -9.59
CA VAL A 170 3.97 2.53 -10.45
C VAL A 170 3.39 2.18 -11.80
N ILE A 171 2.41 2.97 -12.25
CA ILE A 171 1.90 2.94 -13.61
C ILE A 171 2.38 4.21 -14.30
N PRO A 172 3.49 4.18 -15.05
CA PRO A 172 3.94 5.35 -15.78
C PRO A 172 2.96 5.70 -16.90
N ILE A 173 2.70 6.99 -17.10
CA ILE A 173 2.18 7.50 -18.36
C ILE A 173 3.15 8.53 -18.91
N LEU A 174 3.17 8.66 -20.24
CA LEU A 174 3.85 9.77 -20.88
C LEU A 174 3.00 11.03 -20.68
N SER A 175 3.61 12.08 -20.13
CA SER A 175 3.01 13.40 -20.08
C SER A 175 3.83 14.33 -20.98
N GLN A 176 3.16 15.32 -21.57
CA GLN A 176 3.80 16.31 -22.45
C GLN A 176 4.86 17.13 -21.71
N ASP A 177 4.63 17.38 -20.41
CA ASP A 177 5.49 18.26 -19.60
C ASP A 177 6.55 17.47 -18.81
N ILE A 178 6.25 16.22 -18.47
CA ILE A 178 7.11 15.38 -17.62
C ILE A 178 7.19 13.99 -18.23
N PRO A 179 8.35 13.60 -18.81
CA PRO A 179 8.55 12.23 -19.22
C PRO A 179 8.47 11.35 -17.96
N TYR A 180 7.47 10.46 -17.91
CA TYR A 180 7.18 9.54 -16.79
C TYR A 180 6.50 10.13 -15.55
N LEU A 181 5.42 10.90 -15.72
CA LEU A 181 4.52 11.22 -14.61
C LEU A 181 3.68 9.98 -14.25
N PRO A 182 3.74 9.45 -13.01
CA PRO A 182 2.94 8.27 -12.66
C PRO A 182 1.45 8.59 -12.74
N LEU A 183 0.69 7.74 -13.42
CA LEU A 183 -0.77 7.65 -13.24
C LEU A 183 -1.09 7.17 -11.82
N LEU A 184 -0.23 6.28 -11.30
CA LEU A 184 -0.32 5.72 -9.96
C LEU A 184 1.07 5.58 -9.35
N ALA A 185 1.19 5.95 -8.07
CA ALA A 185 2.27 5.56 -7.18
C ALA A 185 1.64 5.19 -5.84
N SER A 186 1.38 3.90 -5.61
CA SER A 186 0.67 3.46 -4.40
C SER A 186 1.14 2.09 -3.94
N ASN A 187 0.62 1.70 -2.79
CA ASN A 187 0.87 0.44 -2.14
C ASN A 187 -0.35 0.06 -1.30
N TYR A 188 -0.39 -1.18 -0.83
CA TYR A 188 -1.55 -1.71 -0.13
C TYR A 188 -1.90 -0.92 1.15
N LEU A 189 -0.90 -0.52 1.94
CA LEU A 189 -1.15 0.20 3.18
C LEU A 189 -1.69 1.62 2.97
N ALA A 190 -1.34 2.26 1.86
CA ALA A 190 -1.89 3.56 1.50
C ALA A 190 -3.41 3.50 1.31
N ILE A 191 -3.97 2.36 0.88
CA ILE A 191 -5.42 2.16 0.79
C ILE A 191 -6.07 2.19 2.18
N LEU A 192 -5.41 1.62 3.19
CA LEU A 192 -5.84 1.66 4.58
C LEU A 192 -5.58 3.01 5.27
N GLY A 193 -5.10 4.01 4.51
CA GLY A 193 -4.72 5.30 5.08
C GLY A 193 -3.34 5.30 5.74
N ILE A 194 -2.56 4.23 5.68
CA ILE A 194 -1.28 4.16 6.40
C ILE A 194 -0.17 4.63 5.46
N ALA A 195 0.41 5.80 5.77
CA ALA A 195 1.34 6.51 4.89
C ALA A 195 2.69 5.80 4.62
N ALA A 196 2.99 4.70 5.31
CA ALA A 196 4.29 4.04 5.22
C ALA A 196 4.16 2.51 5.09
N THR A 197 4.65 1.95 3.97
CA THR A 197 4.76 0.50 3.71
C THR A 197 5.95 -0.16 4.35
N LYS A 198 6.09 -0.05 5.67
CA LYS A 198 7.30 -0.53 6.32
C LYS A 198 7.00 -1.79 7.10
N TRP A 199 7.73 -2.84 6.76
CA TRP A 199 7.86 -4.00 7.64
C TRP A 199 9.14 -3.84 8.47
N ASP A 200 9.18 -2.78 9.28
CA ASP A 200 10.36 -2.38 10.04
C ASP A 200 10.60 -3.21 11.30
N LEU A 201 9.77 -4.25 11.55
CA LEU A 201 9.85 -5.17 12.68
C LEU A 201 10.18 -6.63 12.31
N ILE A 202 10.59 -6.93 11.08
CA ILE A 202 10.93 -8.30 10.64
C ILE A 202 12.21 -8.82 11.30
N THR A 203 12.15 -10.03 11.85
CA THR A 203 13.30 -10.86 12.26
C THR A 203 13.60 -11.93 11.20
N ASP A 204 14.76 -12.59 11.23
CA ASP A 204 15.10 -13.62 10.24
C ASP A 204 14.06 -14.77 10.19
N GLU A 205 13.37 -15.05 11.30
CA GLU A 205 12.28 -16.03 11.39
C GLU A 205 11.01 -15.59 10.66
N ASP A 206 10.74 -14.29 10.59
CA ASP A 206 9.54 -13.71 9.97
C ASP A 206 9.68 -13.56 8.44
N VAL A 207 10.89 -13.74 7.89
CA VAL A 207 11.17 -13.49 6.47
C VAL A 207 10.25 -14.27 5.52
N PRO A 208 9.98 -15.58 5.70
CA PRO A 208 9.06 -16.31 4.84
C PRO A 208 7.64 -15.71 4.85
N GLU A 209 7.10 -15.43 6.04
CA GLU A 209 5.76 -14.84 6.16
C GLU A 209 5.72 -13.44 5.53
N ALA A 210 6.74 -12.61 5.75
CA ALA A 210 6.81 -11.28 5.15
C ALA A 210 6.82 -11.34 3.61
N SER A 211 7.57 -12.29 3.02
CA SER A 211 7.58 -12.51 1.57
C SER A 211 6.24 -13.02 1.03
N ASP A 212 5.56 -13.88 1.79
CA ASP A 212 4.24 -14.41 1.40
C ASP A 212 3.17 -13.30 1.46
N VAL A 213 3.20 -12.45 2.48
CA VAL A 213 2.29 -11.30 2.61
C VAL A 213 2.53 -10.30 1.48
N LEU A 214 3.80 -10.00 1.15
CA LEU A 214 4.14 -9.14 0.02
C LEU A 214 3.58 -9.71 -1.30
N THR A 215 3.74 -11.01 -1.50
CA THR A 215 3.23 -11.73 -2.67
C THR A 215 1.70 -11.61 -2.76
N LEU A 216 0.99 -11.82 -1.65
CA LEU A 216 -0.46 -11.66 -1.57
C LEU A 216 -0.92 -10.24 -1.90
N VAL A 217 -0.30 -9.20 -1.33
CA VAL A 217 -0.73 -7.81 -1.58
C VAL A 217 -0.39 -7.35 -2.99
N CYS A 218 0.69 -7.86 -3.59
CA CYS A 218 0.97 -7.64 -5.00
C CYS A 218 -0.11 -8.31 -5.85
N ASP A 219 -0.36 -9.61 -5.67
CA ASP A 219 -1.35 -10.36 -6.43
C ASP A 219 -2.74 -9.72 -6.40
N ARG A 220 -3.24 -9.31 -5.22
CA ARG A 220 -4.52 -8.60 -5.09
C ARG A 220 -4.58 -7.34 -5.96
N PHE A 221 -3.54 -6.52 -5.92
CA PHE A 221 -3.47 -5.31 -6.73
C PHE A 221 -3.45 -5.63 -8.23
N LEU A 222 -2.65 -6.62 -8.63
CA LEU A 222 -2.57 -7.04 -10.04
C LEU A 222 -3.90 -7.56 -10.57
N ASN A 223 -4.62 -8.34 -9.77
CA ASN A 223 -5.91 -8.89 -10.17
C ASN A 223 -7.00 -7.81 -10.27
N ALA A 224 -6.87 -6.71 -9.55
CA ALA A 224 -7.78 -5.58 -9.64
C ALA A 224 -7.44 -4.61 -10.80
N LEU A 225 -6.19 -4.60 -11.29
CA LEU A 225 -5.77 -3.67 -12.35
C LEU A 225 -6.54 -3.80 -13.67
N PRO A 226 -6.87 -4.99 -14.20
CA PRO A 226 -7.61 -5.11 -15.44
C PRO A 226 -8.95 -4.36 -15.41
N SER A 227 -9.71 -4.42 -14.32
CA SER A 227 -10.97 -3.67 -14.19
C SER A 227 -10.71 -2.17 -14.05
N MET A 228 -9.69 -1.77 -13.29
CA MET A 228 -9.29 -0.36 -13.16
C MET A 228 -8.82 0.25 -14.49
N LEU A 229 -8.19 -0.54 -15.37
CA LEU A 229 -7.64 -0.07 -16.65
C LEU A 229 -8.58 -0.27 -17.84
N ASN A 230 -9.69 -1.00 -17.68
CA ASN A 230 -10.57 -1.37 -18.79
C ASN A 230 -11.12 -0.14 -19.55
N GLY A 231 -10.94 -0.10 -20.87
CA GLY A 231 -11.38 1.04 -21.70
C GLY A 231 -10.52 2.30 -21.57
N LEU A 232 -9.46 2.28 -20.74
CA LEU A 232 -8.46 3.34 -20.69
C LEU A 232 -7.30 3.00 -21.63
N THR A 233 -6.91 3.96 -22.45
CA THR A 233 -5.73 3.85 -23.31
C THR A 233 -4.56 4.64 -22.70
N PRO A 234 -3.36 4.05 -22.62
CA PRO A 234 -2.17 4.80 -22.25
C PRO A 234 -1.93 5.91 -23.28
N LEU A 235 -1.35 7.02 -22.84
CA LEU A 235 -0.91 8.06 -23.76
C LEU A 235 0.29 7.51 -24.55
N GLU A 236 0.09 7.20 -25.82
CA GLU A 236 1.15 6.70 -26.71
C GLU A 236 2.17 7.80 -27.03
N ASN A 237 3.39 7.40 -27.37
CA ASN A 237 4.33 8.31 -28.04
C ASN A 237 3.67 8.77 -29.34
N PRO A 238 3.67 10.07 -29.69
CA PRO A 238 3.61 10.42 -31.10
C PRO A 238 4.86 9.81 -31.72
N SER A 239 4.65 8.75 -32.51
CA SER A 239 5.66 8.11 -33.36
C SER A 239 6.36 9.14 -34.25
#